data_AF-A0A0Q3WZD7-F1
#
_entry.id   AF-A0A0Q3WZD7-F1
#
_cell.length_a   1.000
_cell.length_b   1.000
_cell.length_c   1.000
_cell.angle_alpha   90.00
_cell.angle_beta   90.00
_cell.angle_gamma   90.00
#
_symmetry.space_group_name_H-M   'P 1'
#
loop_
_entity.id
_entity.type
_entity.pdbx_description
1 polymer ?
#
loop_
_entity_poly.entity_id
_entity_poly.type
_entity_poly.pdbx_seq_one_letter_code
_entity_poly.pdbx_strand_id
1 'polypeptide(L)'
;MLATIERLEVISEAESLAKMILQSEVALKYRKSYFMLKNDPETQRKISAFVRMKDLFEDVQRFGRYHPDYKNINQKTREAKREMDLDENVARFRQAENELQQMLDEISVIVGKSVSEHIKVPTGNPFFDSGSACSGGCGSGGSCGCSA
;
A
#
# COMPACT_ATOMS: atom_id res chain seq x y z
N MET A 1 -29.11 6.75 -16.31
CA MET A 1 -28.74 7.03 -14.92
C MET A 1 -29.64 8.15 -14.42
N LEU A 2 -30.51 7.89 -13.44
CA LEU A 2 -31.32 8.94 -12.83
C LEU A 2 -30.43 9.71 -11.84
N ALA A 3 -30.01 10.91 -12.22
CA ALA A 3 -29.38 11.86 -11.32
C ALA A 3 -30.49 12.48 -10.46
N THR A 4 -30.74 11.90 -9.28
CA THR A 4 -31.59 12.55 -8.27
C THR A 4 -30.81 13.73 -7.66
N ILE A 5 -31.52 14.79 -7.29
CA ILE A 5 -30.93 16.00 -6.70
C ILE A 5 -30.08 15.64 -5.47
N GLU A 6 -30.57 14.74 -4.62
CA GLU A 6 -29.87 14.20 -3.45
C GLU A 6 -28.50 13.59 -3.80
N ARG A 7 -28.40 12.89 -4.94
CA ARG A 7 -27.12 12.29 -5.37
C ARG A 7 -26.12 13.35 -5.81
N LEU A 8 -26.58 14.44 -6.41
CA LEU A 8 -25.73 15.57 -6.79
C LEU A 8 -25.19 16.29 -5.56
N GLU A 9 -26.02 16.46 -4.52
CA GLU A 9 -25.60 17.06 -3.24
C GLU A 9 -24.49 16.24 -2.57
N VAL A 10 -24.66 14.91 -2.48
CA VAL A 10 -23.63 14.02 -1.91
C VAL A 10 -22.30 14.09 -2.68
N ILE A 11 -22.36 14.15 -4.02
CA ILE A 11 -21.14 14.28 -4.84
C ILE A 11 -20.45 15.63 -4.60
N SER A 12 -21.23 16.70 -4.52
CA SER A 12 -20.71 18.05 -4.23
C SER A 12 -19.98 18.10 -2.88
N GLU A 13 -20.58 17.52 -1.83
CA GLU A 13 -19.95 17.44 -0.51
C GLU A 13 -18.71 16.55 -0.53
N ALA A 14 -18.74 15.43 -1.25
CA ALA A 14 -17.57 14.57 -1.41
C ALA A 14 -16.41 15.28 -2.12
N GLU A 15 -16.69 16.11 -3.13
CA GLU A 15 -15.69 16.95 -3.79
C GLU A 15 -15.11 18.02 -2.87
N SER A 16 -15.95 18.65 -2.03
CA SER A 16 -15.52 19.60 -1.02
C SER A 16 -14.56 18.96 -0.02
N LEU A 17 -14.93 17.78 0.49
CA LEU A 17 -14.10 16.97 1.38
C LEU A 17 -12.76 16.58 0.70
N ALA A 18 -12.80 16.16 -0.57
CA ALA A 18 -11.58 15.83 -1.32
C ALA A 18 -10.65 17.04 -1.45
N LYS A 19 -11.19 18.24 -1.71
CA LYS A 19 -10.39 19.48 -1.76
C LYS A 19 -9.73 19.79 -0.42
N MET A 20 -10.45 19.61 0.69
CA MET A 20 -9.88 19.76 2.03
C MET A 20 -8.74 18.78 2.29
N ILE A 21 -8.90 17.50 1.93
CA ILE A 21 -7.86 16.48 2.06
C ILE A 21 -6.62 16.87 1.24
N LEU A 22 -6.81 17.33 0.00
CA LEU A 22 -5.72 17.75 -0.88
C LEU A 22 -4.94 18.96 -0.35
N GLN A 23 -5.59 19.83 0.44
CA GLN A 23 -4.98 21.00 1.08
C GLN A 23 -4.36 20.69 2.44
N SER A 24 -4.58 19.49 2.98
CA SER A 24 -4.03 19.07 4.27
C SER A 24 -2.50 19.00 4.26
N GLU A 25 -1.90 19.16 5.43
CA GLU A 25 -0.46 19.02 5.62
C GLU A 25 0.04 17.62 5.22
N VAL A 26 -0.76 16.58 5.49
CA VAL A 26 -0.42 15.19 5.17
C VAL A 26 -0.34 14.98 3.65
N ALA A 27 -1.31 15.51 2.89
CA ALA A 27 -1.27 15.46 1.44
C ALA A 27 -0.09 16.27 0.87
N LEU A 28 0.24 17.42 1.46
CA LEU A 28 1.41 18.20 1.08
C LEU A 28 2.72 17.45 1.35
N LYS A 29 2.85 16.79 2.50
CA LYS A 29 4.00 15.96 2.87
C LYS A 29 4.17 14.80 1.89
N TYR A 30 3.09 14.11 1.54
CA TYR A 30 3.09 13.05 0.52
C TYR A 30 3.57 13.57 -0.84
N ARG A 31 3.05 14.71 -1.32
CA ARG A 31 3.47 15.29 -2.60
C ARG A 31 4.95 15.67 -2.61
N LYS A 32 5.45 16.25 -1.50
CA LYS A 32 6.86 16.61 -1.35
C LYS A 32 7.77 15.38 -1.33
N SER A 33 7.43 14.35 -0.55
CA SER A 33 8.23 13.13 -0.49
C SER A 33 8.21 12.37 -1.82
N TYR A 34 7.07 12.35 -2.52
CA TYR A 34 6.96 11.79 -3.87
C TYR A 34 7.85 12.55 -4.87
N PHE A 35 7.88 13.88 -4.80
CA PHE A 35 8.75 14.68 -5.65
C PHE A 35 10.23 14.36 -5.39
N MET A 36 10.66 14.27 -4.13
CA MET A 36 12.04 13.93 -3.79
C MET A 36 12.41 12.51 -4.28
N LEU A 37 11.53 11.54 -4.04
CA LEU A 37 11.68 10.16 -4.51
C LEU A 37 11.91 10.10 -6.03
N LYS A 38 11.14 10.88 -6.80
CA LYS A 38 11.18 10.86 -8.27
C LYS A 38 12.36 11.59 -8.89
N ASN A 39 12.83 12.66 -8.26
CA ASN A 39 13.88 13.51 -8.83
C ASN A 39 15.29 13.15 -8.36
N ASP A 40 15.43 12.36 -7.29
CA ASP A 40 16.74 11.91 -6.82
C ASP A 40 17.30 10.76 -7.69
N PRO A 41 18.45 10.96 -8.38
CA PRO A 41 18.99 9.97 -9.31
C PRO A 41 19.45 8.67 -8.61
N GLU A 42 20.00 8.77 -7.40
CA GLU A 42 20.48 7.59 -6.66
C GLU A 42 19.31 6.72 -6.20
N THR A 43 18.26 7.36 -5.68
CA THR A 43 17.00 6.72 -5.30
C THR A 43 16.39 6.00 -6.49
N GLN A 44 16.28 6.67 -7.64
CA GLN A 44 15.75 6.05 -8.87
C GLN A 44 16.62 4.88 -9.35
N ARG A 45 17.95 4.98 -9.21
CA ARG A 45 18.87 3.87 -9.54
C ARG A 45 18.58 2.65 -8.66
N LYS A 46 18.43 2.82 -7.34
CA LYS A 46 18.12 1.72 -6.40
C LYS A 46 16.76 1.09 -6.70
N ILE A 47 15.73 1.92 -6.93
CA ILE A 47 14.39 1.44 -7.31
C ILE A 47 14.45 0.63 -8.60
N SER A 48 15.10 1.14 -9.65
CA SER A 48 15.22 0.43 -10.92
C SER A 48 15.99 -0.89 -10.80
N ALA A 49 17.02 -0.94 -9.96
CA ALA A 49 17.77 -2.16 -9.68
C ALA A 49 16.89 -3.21 -9.00
N PHE A 50 16.11 -2.82 -8.00
CA PHE A 50 15.15 -3.70 -7.34
C PHE A 50 14.07 -4.20 -8.30
N VAL A 51 13.47 -3.33 -9.11
CA VAL A 51 12.43 -3.71 -10.09
C VAL A 51 12.97 -4.75 -11.08
N ARG A 52 14.16 -4.53 -11.67
CA ARG A 52 14.79 -5.52 -12.56
C ARG A 52 15.02 -6.88 -11.87
N MET A 53 15.48 -6.87 -10.62
CA MET A 53 15.70 -8.10 -9.86
C MET A 53 14.40 -8.79 -9.46
N LYS A 54 13.32 -8.02 -9.23
CA LYS A 54 11.99 -8.54 -8.96
C LYS A 54 11.45 -9.27 -10.19
N ASP A 55 11.56 -8.69 -11.37
CA ASP A 55 11.09 -9.29 -12.62
C ASP A 55 11.84 -10.62 -12.89
N LEU A 56 13.17 -10.62 -12.75
CA LEU A 56 13.99 -11.84 -12.86
C LEU A 56 13.61 -12.91 -11.83
N PHE A 57 13.30 -12.48 -10.60
CA PHE A 57 12.87 -13.39 -9.56
C PHE A 57 11.50 -14.00 -9.87
N GLU A 58 10.56 -13.21 -10.39
CA GLU A 58 9.24 -13.70 -10.79
C GLU A 58 9.36 -14.74 -11.92
N ASP A 59 10.18 -14.48 -12.94
CA ASP A 59 10.44 -15.43 -14.02
C ASP A 59 10.99 -16.76 -13.51
N VAL A 60 11.98 -16.71 -12.63
CA VAL A 60 12.60 -17.91 -12.07
C VAL A 60 11.70 -18.61 -11.05
N GLN A 61 10.88 -17.86 -10.31
CA GLN A 61 9.89 -18.41 -9.40
C GLN A 61 8.80 -19.20 -10.13
N ARG A 62 8.45 -18.85 -11.38
CA ARG A 62 7.47 -19.60 -12.19
C ARG A 62 7.88 -21.05 -12.44
N PHE A 63 9.17 -21.31 -12.58
CA PHE A 63 9.73 -22.67 -12.72
C PHE A 63 9.95 -23.37 -11.38
N GLY A 64 9.85 -22.63 -10.27
CA GLY A 64 9.97 -23.15 -8.91
C GLY A 64 11.41 -23.30 -8.44
N ARG A 65 11.56 -23.95 -7.28
CA ARG A 65 12.83 -24.00 -6.51
C ARG A 65 13.95 -24.80 -7.18
N TYR A 66 13.66 -25.54 -8.24
CA TYR A 66 14.63 -26.37 -8.97
C TYR A 66 15.34 -25.61 -10.10
N HIS A 67 14.97 -24.35 -10.35
CA HIS A 67 15.70 -23.53 -11.30
C HIS A 67 17.14 -23.30 -10.81
N PRO A 68 18.18 -23.50 -11.64
CA PRO A 68 19.58 -23.45 -11.22
C PRO A 68 19.95 -22.11 -10.57
N ASP A 69 19.40 -21.01 -11.09
CA ASP A 69 19.67 -19.66 -10.59
C ASP A 69 18.77 -19.19 -9.45
N TYR A 70 17.81 -20.00 -9.00
CA TYR A 70 16.79 -19.58 -8.01
C TYR A 70 17.40 -19.02 -6.74
N LYS A 71 18.39 -19.70 -6.16
CA LYS A 71 19.05 -19.27 -4.92
C LYS A 71 19.80 -17.95 -5.10
N ASN A 72 20.52 -17.80 -6.20
CA ASN A 72 21.32 -16.62 -6.52
C ASN A 72 20.41 -15.40 -6.74
N ILE A 73 19.37 -15.56 -7.56
CA ILE A 73 18.41 -14.49 -7.86
C ILE A 73 17.65 -14.10 -6.59
N ASN A 74 17.17 -15.05 -5.79
CA ASN A 74 16.51 -14.75 -4.52
C ASN A 74 17.40 -13.93 -3.56
N GLN A 75 18.70 -14.28 -3.47
CA GLN A 75 19.65 -13.52 -2.65
C GLN A 75 19.81 -12.08 -3.19
N LYS A 76 20.12 -11.93 -4.48
CA LYS A 76 20.31 -10.62 -5.11
C LYS A 76 19.05 -9.74 -5.03
N THR A 77 17.86 -10.32 -5.17
CA THR A 77 16.59 -9.59 -5.03
C THR A 77 16.40 -9.09 -3.60
N ARG A 78 16.77 -9.87 -2.58
CA ARG A 78 16.74 -9.43 -1.17
C ARG A 78 17.76 -8.33 -0.88
N GLU A 79 18.96 -8.42 -1.43
CA GLU A 79 20.00 -7.39 -1.30
C GLU A 79 19.55 -6.08 -1.95
N ALA A 80 19.08 -6.13 -3.20
CA ALA A 80 18.55 -4.95 -3.91
C ALA A 80 17.34 -4.34 -3.19
N LYS A 81 16.45 -5.18 -2.64
CA LYS A 81 15.33 -4.70 -1.82
C LYS A 81 15.83 -3.97 -0.57
N ARG A 82 16.81 -4.53 0.14
CA ARG A 82 17.37 -3.92 1.35
C ARG A 82 18.05 -2.58 1.05
N GLU A 83 18.81 -2.48 -0.05
CA GLU A 83 19.42 -1.23 -0.47
C GLU A 83 18.37 -0.14 -0.77
N MET A 84 17.27 -0.52 -1.42
CA MET A 84 16.14 0.39 -1.67
C MET A 84 15.40 0.76 -0.37
N ASP A 85 15.11 -0.19 0.50
CA ASP A 85 14.36 0.04 1.75
C ASP A 85 15.15 0.91 2.75
N LEU A 86 16.49 0.89 2.69
CA LEU A 86 17.37 1.74 3.50
C LEU A 86 17.54 3.17 2.95
N ASP A 87 17.03 3.45 1.76
CA ASP A 87 17.10 4.78 1.17
C ASP A 87 16.18 5.77 1.91
N GLU A 88 16.71 6.94 2.27
CA GLU A 88 15.95 7.94 3.04
C GLU A 88 14.72 8.46 2.28
N ASN A 89 14.81 8.63 0.96
CA ASN A 89 13.69 9.15 0.18
C ASN A 89 12.58 8.11 0.05
N VAL A 90 12.95 6.82 -0.08
CA VAL A 90 12.01 5.70 -0.04
C VAL A 90 11.31 5.64 1.32
N ALA A 91 12.07 5.67 2.41
CA ALA A 91 11.53 5.62 3.77
C ALA A 91 10.57 6.79 4.06
N ARG A 92 10.98 8.02 3.72
CA ARG A 92 10.14 9.24 3.88
C ARG A 92 8.88 9.18 3.04
N PHE A 93 8.96 8.68 1.81
CA PHE A 93 7.80 8.49 0.95
C PHE A 93 6.83 7.47 1.54
N ARG A 94 7.31 6.28 1.94
CA ARG A 94 6.48 5.24 2.57
C ARG A 94 5.80 5.72 3.84
N GLN A 95 6.51 6.47 4.67
CA GLN A 95 5.93 7.07 5.87
C GLN A 95 4.79 8.03 5.52
N ALA A 96 5.01 8.95 4.58
CA ALA A 96 3.99 9.90 4.15
C ALA A 96 2.78 9.23 3.45
N GLU A 97 3.03 8.15 2.69
CA GLU A 97 2.01 7.32 2.06
C GLU A 97 1.11 6.66 3.12
N ASN A 98 1.72 6.06 4.15
CA ASN A 98 0.98 5.44 5.26
C ASN A 98 0.18 6.46 6.07
N GLU A 99 0.74 7.63 6.35
CA GLU A 99 0.04 8.72 7.06
C GLU A 99 -1.18 9.21 6.27
N LEU A 100 -1.06 9.34 4.94
CA LEU A 100 -2.18 9.71 4.08
C LEU A 100 -3.24 8.60 4.03
N GLN A 101 -2.82 7.35 3.89
CA GLN A 101 -3.74 6.21 3.89
C GLN A 101 -4.53 6.12 5.21
N GLN A 102 -3.85 6.31 6.35
CA GLN A 102 -4.50 6.30 7.65
C GLN A 102 -5.57 7.39 7.75
N MET A 103 -5.29 8.61 7.28
CA MET A 103 -6.29 9.69 7.25
C MET A 103 -7.50 9.30 6.39
N LEU A 104 -7.28 8.71 5.23
CA LEU A 104 -8.37 8.27 4.35
C LEU A 104 -9.21 7.14 4.98
N ASP A 105 -8.55 6.20 5.65
CA ASP A 105 -9.20 5.12 6.39
C ASP A 105 -10.08 5.67 7.52
N GLU A 106 -9.57 6.63 8.30
CA GLU A 106 -10.31 7.29 9.38
C GLU A 106 -11.55 8.03 8.85
N ILE A 107 -11.41 8.78 7.76
CA ILE A 107 -12.55 9.46 7.09
C ILE A 107 -13.59 8.42 6.62
N SER A 108 -13.14 7.30 6.06
CA SER A 108 -14.03 6.24 5.56
C SER A 108 -14.83 5.61 6.71
N VAL A 109 -14.19 5.41 7.87
CA VAL A 109 -14.86 4.91 9.09
C VAL A 109 -15.88 5.90 9.61
N ILE A 110 -15.55 7.20 9.64
CA ILE A 110 -16.46 8.26 10.10
C ILE A 110 -17.72 8.30 9.21
N VAL A 111 -17.53 8.28 7.89
CA VAL A 111 -18.64 8.30 6.92
C VAL A 111 -19.47 7.01 7.00
N GLY A 112 -18.85 5.84 7.12
CA GLY A 112 -19.59 4.58 7.25
C GLY A 112 -20.46 4.54 8.50
N LYS A 113 -19.89 4.94 9.65
CA LYS A 113 -20.59 4.93 10.94
C LYS A 113 -21.67 6.00 11.06
N SER A 114 -21.55 7.13 10.35
CA SER A 114 -22.60 8.16 10.35
C SER A 114 -23.85 7.73 9.58
N VAL A 115 -23.73 6.77 8.66
CA VAL A 115 -24.87 6.15 7.97
C VAL A 115 -25.47 5.02 8.80
N SER A 116 -24.64 4.15 9.38
CA SER A 116 -25.07 3.09 10.28
C SER A 116 -23.90 2.49 11.05
N GLU A 117 -24.08 2.24 12.35
CA GLU A 117 -23.09 1.60 13.21
C GLU A 117 -22.74 0.16 12.78
N HIS A 118 -23.60 -0.48 11.96
CA HIS A 118 -23.42 -1.86 11.50
C HIS A 118 -22.65 -1.98 10.18
N ILE A 119 -22.33 -0.86 9.51
CA ILE A 119 -21.57 -0.89 8.26
C ILE A 119 -20.11 -1.22 8.58
N LYS A 120 -19.64 -2.34 8.04
CA LYS A 120 -18.22 -2.73 8.11
C LYS A 120 -17.45 -1.97 7.03
N VAL A 121 -16.51 -1.14 7.45
CA VAL A 121 -15.61 -0.41 6.55
C VAL A 121 -14.30 -1.18 6.46
N PRO A 122 -13.92 -1.71 5.29
CA PRO A 122 -12.65 -2.39 5.10
C PRO A 122 -11.55 -1.33 5.09
N THR A 123 -11.03 -1.03 6.27
CA THR A 123 -9.78 -0.28 6.41
C THR A 123 -8.67 -1.31 6.31
N GLY A 124 -7.65 -1.09 5.48
CA GLY A 124 -6.54 -2.04 5.28
C GLY A 124 -5.67 -2.28 6.52
N ASN A 125 -6.11 -1.82 7.69
CA ASN A 125 -5.44 -1.85 8.96
C ASN A 125 -6.16 -2.85 9.91
N PRO A 126 -5.47 -3.93 10.37
CA PRO A 126 -6.04 -4.93 11.29
C PRO A 126 -6.60 -4.36 12.60
N PHE A 127 -6.18 -3.15 12.99
CA PHE A 127 -6.62 -2.52 14.23
C PHE A 127 -8.13 -2.21 14.23
N PHE A 128 -8.70 -1.85 13.08
CA PHE A 128 -10.11 -1.49 12.95
C PHE A 128 -11.03 -2.68 12.67
N ASP A 129 -10.48 -3.82 12.26
CA ASP A 129 -11.22 -5.06 11.98
C ASP A 129 -11.54 -5.87 13.25
N SER A 130 -11.05 -5.42 14.41
CA SER A 130 -11.19 -6.07 15.72
C SER A 130 -12.62 -6.06 16.31
N GLY A 131 -13.59 -5.47 15.61
CA GLY A 131 -15.02 -5.53 15.96
C GLY A 131 -15.75 -6.81 15.51
N SER A 132 -15.08 -7.71 14.79
CA SER A 132 -15.66 -8.99 14.35
C SER A 132 -14.81 -10.17 14.80
N ALA A 133 -15.05 -10.66 16.01
CA ALA A 133 -14.72 -12.04 16.32
C ALA A 133 -15.36 -12.94 15.23
N CYS A 134 -14.57 -13.85 14.67
CA CYS A 134 -14.95 -14.88 13.68
C CYS A 134 -15.04 -14.44 12.20
N SER A 135 -13.88 -14.21 11.56
CA SER A 135 -13.67 -14.52 10.15
C SER A 135 -12.32 -15.23 9.97
N GLY A 136 -12.32 -16.54 10.23
CA GLY A 136 -11.20 -17.41 9.91
C GLY A 136 -10.92 -17.39 8.40
N GLY A 137 -9.88 -16.67 8.01
CA GLY A 137 -9.26 -16.74 6.70
C GLY A 137 -8.00 -17.62 6.75
N CYS A 138 -8.16 -18.93 6.91
CA CYS A 138 -7.12 -19.87 6.51
C CYS A 138 -7.12 -19.96 4.98
N GLY A 139 -6.01 -19.60 4.33
CA GLY A 139 -5.86 -19.87 2.89
C GLY A 139 -5.07 -18.83 2.12
N SER A 140 -3.78 -18.68 2.43
CA SER A 140 -2.69 -18.41 1.47
C SER A 140 -1.33 -18.55 2.17
N GLY A 141 -1.21 -19.53 3.07
CA GLY A 141 0.06 -19.92 3.67
C GLY A 141 0.59 -21.12 2.89
N GLY A 142 1.51 -20.86 1.96
CA GLY A 142 2.21 -21.90 1.23
C GLY A 142 2.79 -22.95 2.19
N SER A 143 2.78 -24.19 1.73
CA SER A 143 3.32 -25.37 2.41
C SER A 143 4.59 -25.07 3.22
N CYS A 144 4.45 -25.02 4.55
CA CYS A 144 5.55 -25.20 5.49
C CYS A 144 6.04 -26.65 5.37
N GLY A 145 6.99 -26.88 4.46
CA GLY A 145 7.80 -28.09 4.43
C GLY A 145 8.90 -28.00 5.48
N CYS A 146 8.56 -28.32 6.73
CA CYS A 146 9.55 -28.71 7.72
C CYS A 146 10.05 -30.10 7.35
N SER A 147 11.34 -30.25 7.09
CA SER A 147 12.03 -31.54 7.11
C SER A 147 13.06 -31.45 8.22
N ALA A 148 12.94 -32.37 9.17
CA ALA A 148 13.97 -32.66 10.16
C ALA A 148 15.27 -33.12 9.48
#